data_AF-A0AAD9QJS5-F1
#
_entry.id   AF-A0AAD9QJS5-F1
#
_cell.length_a   1.000
_cell.length_b   1.000
_cell.length_c   1.000
_cell.angle_alpha   90.00
_cell.angle_beta   90.00
_cell.angle_gamma   90.00
#
_symmetry.space_group_name_H-M   'P 1'
#
loop_
_entity.id
_entity.type
_entity.pdbx_description
1 polymer ?
#
loop_
_entity_poly.entity_id
_entity_poly.type
_entity_poly.pdbx_seq_one_letter_code
_entity_poly.pdbx_strand_id
1 'polypeptide(L)'
;MPPKMNQVWKALQEKMSNKRTQQAIQPRKGAKGTAAPSDIIVQGLTAEPDNKQTFRPVQPREFAEFSSENLTPENLKIACAEHFGYPVGSCDVLVSNKGPSCTNINQILHPKDKVYHVRFVANLEQDEDERYQSLPMSAGSEQHRKPVKRAKIASEPVSPTKAAEVPPSYPASVSIEQLLNAGKFVKPVSTTKTVLNLESFDLLNKEWKTEKSLTLYVDDDKFASGAFRDAFKATAESGSQCKEKWVVKEYNGKSKKTIEDTLKTTVEIHTRKQVQMHTVARQLTKQFRTIVPEEFGQSFAYNKVFYSGFNGKPVTVEEFVSGQFTKYVNNDGKCIIPKADAHIEFKEIFDKAQCLVHYTSLITEEKLMLLDIQGSGYSLYDPEIATADLIDEGEIFFCCGNLSSTSIDTFKEDHLCNKYCDMVRKVLA
;
A
#
# COMPACT_ATOMS: atom_id res chain seq x y z
N MET A 1 -6.32 46.99 -2.17
CA MET A 1 -5.16 46.20 -2.62
C MET A 1 -5.03 45.02 -1.66
N PRO A 2 -5.07 43.77 -2.14
CA PRO A 2 -4.87 42.62 -1.27
C PRO A 2 -3.41 42.56 -0.78
N PRO A 3 -3.13 42.03 0.42
CA PRO A 3 -1.78 41.99 0.94
C PRO A 3 -0.89 41.13 0.04
N LYS A 4 0.32 41.61 -0.27
CA LYS A 4 1.30 40.85 -1.05
C LYS A 4 1.61 39.54 -0.32
N MET A 5 1.54 38.41 -1.03
CA MET A 5 1.68 37.01 -0.59
C MET A 5 2.79 36.75 0.45
N ASN A 6 3.89 37.52 0.41
CA ASN A 6 4.97 37.46 1.41
C ASN A 6 4.54 37.83 2.85
N GLN A 7 3.54 38.70 3.02
CA GLN A 7 3.04 39.07 4.35
C GLN A 7 2.16 37.96 4.94
N VAL A 8 1.40 37.24 4.09
CA VAL A 8 0.58 36.11 4.50
C VAL A 8 1.47 34.91 4.88
N TRP A 9 2.54 34.65 4.10
CA TRP A 9 3.52 33.61 4.41
C TRP A 9 4.33 33.89 5.68
N LYS A 10 4.77 35.14 5.91
CA LYS A 10 5.45 35.51 7.16
C LYS A 10 4.53 35.36 8.37
N ALA A 11 3.26 35.75 8.27
CA ALA A 11 2.28 35.59 9.34
C ALA A 11 2.00 34.11 9.67
N LEU A 12 2.04 33.22 8.66
CA LEU A 12 1.90 31.79 8.84
C LEU A 12 3.14 31.18 9.51
N GLN A 13 4.35 31.58 9.10
CA GLN A 13 5.59 31.15 9.73
C GLN A 13 5.72 31.63 11.19
N GLU A 14 5.33 32.87 11.49
CA GLU A 14 5.27 33.39 12.87
C GLU A 14 4.26 32.63 13.72
N LYS A 15 3.08 32.29 13.18
CA LYS A 15 2.09 31.47 13.89
C LYS A 15 2.59 30.05 14.16
N MET A 16 3.35 29.45 13.25
CA MET A 16 3.97 28.14 13.45
C MET A 16 5.14 28.19 14.45
N SER A 17 5.92 29.27 14.45
CA SER A 17 6.99 29.51 15.43
C SER A 17 6.40 29.72 16.84
N ASN A 18 5.38 30.58 16.97
CA ASN A 18 4.71 30.86 18.24
C ASN A 18 3.97 29.63 18.81
N LYS A 19 3.44 28.74 17.96
CA LYS A 19 2.90 27.44 18.41
C LYS A 19 3.98 26.50 18.96
N ARG A 20 5.21 26.58 18.46
CA ARG A 20 6.37 25.82 19.00
C ARG A 20 6.87 26.41 20.31
N THR A 21 6.78 27.72 20.52
CA THR A 21 7.20 28.37 21.77
C THR A 21 6.18 28.27 22.90
N GLN A 22 4.88 28.13 22.60
CA GLN A 22 3.82 27.99 23.61
C GLN A 22 3.71 26.59 24.25
N GLN A 23 4.46 25.59 23.77
CA GLN A 23 4.52 24.25 24.41
C GLN A 23 5.67 24.09 25.43
N ALA A 24 6.42 25.15 25.71
CA ALA A 24 7.43 25.14 26.76
C ALA A 24 7.03 26.10 27.90
N ILE A 25 7.10 25.59 29.16
CA ILE A 25 7.00 26.27 30.48
C ILE A 25 5.54 26.30 31.03
N GLN A 26 5.13 25.72 32.17
CA GLN A 26 5.77 25.11 33.36
C GLN A 26 4.76 24.21 34.15
N PRO A 27 5.21 23.41 35.16
CA PRO A 27 4.50 22.24 35.70
C PRO A 27 3.54 22.56 36.85
N ARG A 28 2.45 21.78 36.96
CA ARG A 28 1.67 21.67 38.20
C ARG A 28 1.92 20.32 38.89
N LYS A 29 2.30 20.41 40.16
CA LYS A 29 2.60 19.31 41.07
C LYS A 29 1.32 18.52 41.41
N GLY A 30 1.45 17.20 41.46
CA GLY A 30 0.62 16.32 42.29
C GLY A 30 -0.35 15.40 41.55
N ALA A 31 0.13 14.24 41.09
CA ALA A 31 -0.50 12.91 41.13
C ALA A 31 0.21 11.99 40.12
N LYS A 32 0.59 10.79 40.54
CA LYS A 32 1.41 9.83 39.78
C LYS A 32 0.58 9.14 38.68
N GLY A 33 0.96 9.40 37.43
CA GLY A 33 0.53 8.69 36.23
C GLY A 33 1.12 9.42 35.02
N THR A 34 2.22 8.93 34.46
CA THR A 34 2.79 9.52 33.24
C THR A 34 1.87 9.24 32.08
N ALA A 35 1.11 10.25 31.63
CA ALA A 35 0.37 10.17 30.39
C ALA A 35 1.34 9.84 29.24
N ALA A 36 1.06 8.74 28.52
CA ALA A 36 1.91 8.25 27.46
C ALA A 36 1.90 9.23 26.26
N PRO A 37 3.07 9.52 25.64
CA PRO A 37 3.12 10.30 24.41
C PRO A 37 2.50 9.52 23.24
N SER A 38 1.84 10.22 22.30
CA SER A 38 1.21 9.62 21.11
C SER A 38 2.20 8.88 20.22
N ASP A 39 3.46 9.34 20.21
CA ASP A 39 4.54 8.76 19.43
C ASP A 39 5.80 8.63 20.31
N ILE A 40 6.48 7.50 20.18
CA ILE A 40 7.77 7.22 20.83
C ILE A 40 8.88 7.19 19.78
N ILE A 41 10.10 7.61 20.16
CA ILE A 41 11.25 7.50 19.24
C ILE A 41 11.91 6.16 19.50
N VAL A 42 12.03 5.34 18.46
CA VAL A 42 12.61 4.00 18.56
C VAL A 42 13.88 3.90 17.71
N GLN A 43 14.90 3.27 18.27
CA GLN A 43 16.14 2.93 17.60
C GLN A 43 16.26 1.42 17.51
N GLY A 44 16.11 0.87 16.30
CA GLY A 44 16.37 -0.54 16.04
C GLY A 44 17.87 -0.84 16.08
N LEU A 45 18.22 -1.92 16.76
CA LEU A 45 19.58 -2.38 17.01
C LEU A 45 19.80 -3.82 16.54
N THR A 46 21.06 -4.22 16.38
CA THR A 46 21.45 -5.60 16.07
C THR A 46 20.94 -6.57 17.14
N ALA A 47 20.62 -7.81 16.72
CA ALA A 47 20.15 -8.86 17.64
C ALA A 47 21.21 -9.20 18.71
N GLU A 48 22.46 -9.32 18.26
CA GLU A 48 23.62 -9.62 19.10
C GLU A 48 24.51 -8.39 19.29
N PRO A 49 25.17 -8.26 20.45
CA PRO A 49 26.13 -7.19 20.70
C PRO A 49 27.48 -7.49 20.03
N ASP A 50 28.25 -6.45 19.73
CA ASP A 50 29.62 -6.62 19.26
C ASP A 50 30.58 -7.04 20.39
N ASN A 51 31.86 -7.26 20.05
CA ASN A 51 32.91 -7.68 20.98
C ASN A 51 33.13 -6.71 22.17
N LYS A 52 32.51 -5.52 22.16
CA LYS A 52 32.52 -4.53 23.25
C LYS A 52 31.16 -4.44 23.95
N GLN A 53 30.34 -5.47 23.84
CA GLN A 53 29.01 -5.57 24.43
C GLN A 53 28.07 -4.43 23.99
N THR A 54 28.26 -3.91 22.77
CA THR A 54 27.49 -2.79 22.23
C THR A 54 26.59 -3.25 21.09
N PHE A 55 25.31 -2.93 21.19
CA PHE A 55 24.31 -3.20 20.14
C PHE A 55 24.31 -2.04 19.13
N ARG A 56 24.46 -2.35 17.84
CA ARG A 56 24.64 -1.33 16.78
C ARG A 56 23.32 -0.95 16.12
N PRO A 57 23.09 0.33 15.79
CA PRO A 57 21.95 0.75 14.97
C PRO A 57 21.90 0.02 13.63
N VAL A 58 20.74 -0.53 13.27
CA VAL A 58 20.51 -1.20 11.98
C VAL A 58 19.81 -0.24 10.99
N GLN A 59 19.14 0.79 11.49
CA GLN A 59 18.42 1.81 10.74
C GLN A 59 18.48 3.18 11.45
N PRO A 60 18.12 4.29 10.77
CA PRO A 60 17.89 5.58 11.43
C PRO A 60 16.81 5.50 12.52
N ARG A 61 16.73 6.52 13.39
CA ARG A 61 15.67 6.59 14.40
C ARG A 61 14.33 6.85 13.73
N GLU A 62 13.31 6.14 14.19
CA GLU A 62 11.95 6.23 13.66
C GLU A 62 10.97 6.61 14.77
N PHE A 63 9.87 7.25 14.40
CA PHE A 63 8.75 7.47 15.30
C PHE A 63 7.83 6.26 15.19
N ALA A 64 7.62 5.56 16.30
CA ALA A 64 6.66 4.48 16.40
C ALA A 64 5.39 5.00 17.10
N GLU A 65 4.23 4.67 16.53
CA GLU A 65 2.94 4.99 17.11
C GLU A 65 2.76 4.20 18.41
N PHE A 66 2.37 4.86 19.50
CA PHE A 66 2.13 4.22 20.78
C PHE A 66 0.67 4.44 21.19
N SER A 67 -0.15 3.43 20.92
CA SER A 67 -1.62 3.47 21.12
C SER A 67 -2.08 3.00 22.51
N SER A 68 -1.16 2.50 23.35
CA SER A 68 -1.48 1.95 24.66
C SER A 68 -1.65 3.03 25.73
N GLU A 69 -2.65 2.88 26.61
CA GLU A 69 -2.95 3.85 27.68
C GLU A 69 -1.81 4.00 28.70
N ASN A 70 -1.05 2.92 28.95
CA ASN A 70 0.02 2.87 29.94
C ASN A 70 1.38 2.58 29.29
N LEU A 71 2.39 3.37 29.65
CA LEU A 71 3.77 3.17 29.21
C LEU A 71 4.45 2.07 30.06
N THR A 72 4.36 0.82 29.59
CA THR A 72 4.99 -0.36 30.20
C THR A 72 6.00 -1.00 29.23
N PRO A 73 7.00 -1.77 29.72
CA PRO A 73 7.92 -2.50 28.86
C PRO A 73 7.21 -3.44 27.88
N GLU A 74 6.15 -4.14 28.31
CA GLU A 74 5.36 -5.03 27.45
C GLU A 74 4.64 -4.28 26.32
N ASN A 75 3.99 -3.15 26.63
CA ASN A 75 3.31 -2.34 25.62
C ASN A 75 4.31 -1.73 24.63
N LEU A 76 5.52 -1.38 25.09
CA LEU A 76 6.59 -0.93 24.21
C LEU A 76 7.07 -2.05 23.27
N LYS A 77 7.25 -3.27 23.79
CA LYS A 77 7.62 -4.43 22.96
C LYS A 77 6.57 -4.72 21.89
N ILE A 78 5.29 -4.62 22.23
CA ILE A 78 4.19 -4.80 21.26
C ILE A 78 4.23 -3.72 20.19
N ALA A 79 4.24 -2.44 20.59
CA ALA A 79 4.27 -1.32 19.66
C ALA A 79 5.50 -1.35 18.74
N CYS A 80 6.66 -1.74 19.26
CA CYS A 80 7.88 -1.86 18.46
C CYS A 80 7.85 -3.09 17.53
N ALA A 81 7.32 -4.23 17.99
CA ALA A 81 7.15 -5.39 17.13
C ALA A 81 6.20 -5.09 15.96
N GLU A 82 5.07 -4.42 16.23
CA GLU A 82 4.13 -3.97 15.20
C GLU A 82 4.77 -2.98 14.22
N HIS A 83 5.47 -1.96 14.74
CA HIS A 83 6.13 -0.93 13.93
C HIS A 83 7.16 -1.51 12.96
N PHE A 84 7.96 -2.47 13.40
CA PHE A 84 8.99 -3.10 12.57
C PHE A 84 8.52 -4.38 11.85
N GLY A 85 7.24 -4.76 11.98
CA GLY A 85 6.66 -5.92 11.28
C GLY A 85 7.15 -7.28 11.80
N TYR A 86 7.51 -7.37 13.07
CA TYR A 86 7.97 -8.60 13.72
C TYR A 86 6.87 -9.24 14.58
N PRO A 87 6.87 -10.58 14.77
CA PRO A 87 5.91 -11.24 15.65
C PRO A 87 5.93 -10.70 17.08
N VAL A 88 4.76 -10.56 17.70
CA VAL A 88 4.64 -10.16 19.11
C VAL A 88 5.42 -11.16 19.98
N GLY A 89 6.34 -10.66 20.80
CA GLY A 89 7.23 -11.47 21.63
C GLY A 89 8.62 -11.72 21.07
N SER A 90 8.92 -11.30 19.83
CA SER A 90 10.28 -11.36 19.25
C SER A 90 11.10 -10.07 19.46
N CYS A 91 10.56 -9.13 20.23
CA CYS A 91 11.09 -7.79 20.45
C CYS A 91 11.55 -7.63 21.91
N ASP A 92 12.80 -7.19 22.11
CA ASP A 92 13.38 -6.89 23.42
C ASP A 92 13.80 -5.42 23.51
N VAL A 93 13.46 -4.76 24.61
CA VAL A 93 13.74 -3.33 24.85
C VAL A 93 14.92 -3.24 25.80
N LEU A 94 15.95 -2.47 25.45
CA LEU A 94 17.16 -2.32 26.26
C LEU A 94 17.15 -1.01 27.06
N VAL A 95 17.80 -1.04 28.23
CA VAL A 95 18.01 0.16 29.08
C VAL A 95 18.88 1.21 28.36
N SER A 96 19.82 0.76 27.53
CA SER A 96 20.62 1.60 26.61
C SER A 96 21.22 0.71 25.51
N ASN A 97 21.92 1.30 24.54
CA ASN A 97 22.66 0.54 23.51
C ASN A 97 23.83 -0.33 24.05
N LYS A 98 24.11 -0.27 25.36
CA LYS A 98 25.06 -1.13 26.08
C LYS A 98 24.45 -1.79 27.32
N GLY A 99 23.16 -1.56 27.56
CA GLY A 99 22.47 -1.94 28.79
C GLY A 99 21.75 -3.27 28.65
N PRO A 100 21.37 -3.90 29.78
CA PRO A 100 20.57 -5.11 29.77
C PRO A 100 19.15 -4.84 29.25
N SER A 101 18.39 -5.91 29.04
CA SER A 101 16.95 -5.86 28.80
C SER A 101 16.24 -5.11 29.92
N CYS A 102 15.33 -4.23 29.53
CA CYS A 102 14.54 -3.39 30.41
C CYS A 102 13.41 -4.22 31.03
N THR A 103 13.43 -4.36 32.36
CA THR A 103 12.38 -5.05 33.12
C THR A 103 11.40 -4.08 33.78
N ASN A 104 11.77 -2.80 33.87
CA ASN A 104 10.89 -1.75 34.39
C ASN A 104 11.17 -0.43 33.66
N ILE A 105 10.11 0.25 33.23
CA ILE A 105 10.21 1.50 32.45
C ILE A 105 11.06 2.58 33.15
N ASN A 106 11.08 2.58 34.49
CA ASN A 106 11.86 3.54 35.28
C ASN A 106 13.39 3.32 35.16
N GLN A 107 13.85 2.19 34.61
CA GLN A 107 15.26 1.92 34.36
C GLN A 107 15.79 2.73 33.16
N ILE A 108 14.90 3.14 32.26
CA ILE A 108 15.24 3.96 31.10
C ILE A 108 15.35 5.42 31.57
N LEU A 109 16.56 5.83 31.94
CA LEU A 109 16.85 7.22 32.29
C LEU A 109 16.59 8.10 31.06
N HIS A 110 15.62 9.01 31.16
CA HIS A 110 15.26 9.97 30.11
C HIS A 110 15.74 11.38 30.48
N PRO A 111 16.87 11.88 29.93
CA PRO A 111 17.26 13.25 30.18
C PRO A 111 16.61 14.24 29.21
N LYS A 112 16.46 13.93 27.91
CA LYS A 112 15.91 14.88 26.90
C LYS A 112 15.20 14.27 25.67
N ASP A 113 15.59 13.09 25.19
CA ASP A 113 15.23 12.68 23.82
C ASP A 113 14.24 11.50 23.69
N LYS A 114 13.75 10.92 24.80
CA LYS A 114 12.75 9.81 24.80
C LYS A 114 13.01 8.70 23.76
N VAL A 115 14.26 8.30 23.56
CA VAL A 115 14.64 7.25 22.61
C VAL A 115 14.64 5.88 23.29
N TYR A 116 13.91 4.93 22.74
CA TYR A 116 13.86 3.54 23.18
C TYR A 116 14.73 2.67 22.27
N HIS A 117 15.63 1.90 22.88
CA HIS A 117 16.55 1.01 22.19
C HIS A 117 15.94 -0.38 22.09
N VAL A 118 15.82 -0.92 20.88
CA VAL A 118 15.08 -2.16 20.64
C VAL A 118 15.90 -3.11 19.78
N ARG A 119 15.91 -4.39 20.14
CA ARG A 119 16.49 -5.47 19.33
C ARG A 119 15.47 -6.57 19.07
N PHE A 120 15.66 -7.29 17.98
CA PHE A 120 14.83 -8.43 17.61
C PHE A 120 15.60 -9.72 17.83
N VAL A 121 15.04 -10.59 18.66
CA VAL A 121 15.62 -11.89 19.02
C VAL A 121 14.68 -12.95 18.46
N ALA A 122 15.22 -13.91 17.71
CA ALA A 122 14.45 -15.06 17.26
C ALA A 122 14.04 -15.88 18.49
N ASN A 123 12.74 -16.06 18.72
CA ASN A 123 12.26 -16.93 19.78
C ASN A 123 12.68 -18.37 19.46
N LEU A 124 13.65 -18.88 20.23
CA LEU A 124 14.12 -20.27 20.22
C LEU A 124 13.36 -21.14 21.23
N GLU A 125 12.19 -20.72 21.70
CA GLU A 125 11.41 -21.49 22.67
C GLU A 125 10.18 -22.11 21.99
N GLN A 126 10.43 -23.16 21.20
CA GLN A 126 9.52 -24.31 21.01
C GLN A 126 10.09 -25.51 20.23
N ASP A 127 11.39 -25.54 19.89
CA ASP A 127 12.03 -26.65 19.16
C ASP A 127 13.09 -27.40 20.01
N GLU A 128 12.70 -27.97 21.16
CA GLU A 128 13.58 -28.89 21.92
C GLU A 128 13.29 -30.38 21.74
N ASP A 129 12.21 -30.76 21.06
CA ASP A 129 11.94 -32.17 20.80
C ASP A 129 12.20 -32.53 19.33
N GLU A 130 13.00 -33.59 19.13
CA GLU A 130 13.42 -34.19 17.86
C GLU A 130 14.78 -33.77 17.28
N ARG A 131 15.81 -33.69 18.13
CA ARG A 131 17.11 -34.27 17.77
C ARG A 131 17.16 -35.72 18.25
N TYR A 132 16.97 -36.68 17.36
CA TYR A 132 17.77 -37.91 17.31
C TYR A 132 17.49 -38.67 15.99
N GLN A 133 18.54 -39.29 15.46
CA GLN A 133 18.56 -40.32 14.41
C GLN A 133 18.71 -39.91 12.94
N SER A 134 20.00 -39.76 12.59
CA SER A 134 20.71 -40.57 11.58
C SER A 134 20.43 -40.31 10.09
N LEU A 135 21.37 -39.59 9.49
CA LEU A 135 22.02 -39.92 8.21
C LEU A 135 22.49 -41.41 8.20
N PRO A 136 22.66 -42.10 7.04
CA PRO A 136 23.53 -41.54 6.00
C PRO A 136 23.38 -42.01 4.52
N MET A 137 24.16 -41.31 3.68
CA MET A 137 24.79 -41.66 2.38
C MET A 137 23.89 -41.91 1.16
N SER A 138 23.92 -41.04 0.13
CA SER A 138 24.88 -40.95 -0.99
C SER A 138 24.90 -42.16 -1.93
N ALA A 139 24.49 -41.97 -3.19
CA ALA A 139 25.39 -41.88 -4.37
C ALA A 139 24.74 -42.39 -5.68
N GLY A 140 25.04 -41.66 -6.77
CA GLY A 140 25.19 -42.18 -8.14
C GLY A 140 23.91 -42.33 -8.96
N SER A 141 23.56 -41.41 -9.87
CA SER A 141 24.17 -41.10 -11.19
C SER A 141 23.67 -41.99 -12.34
N GLU A 142 23.14 -41.31 -13.36
CA GLU A 142 23.24 -41.62 -14.80
C GLU A 142 22.39 -42.76 -15.37
N GLN A 143 21.32 -42.44 -16.11
CA GLN A 143 21.28 -42.07 -17.55
C GLN A 143 21.03 -43.28 -18.46
N HIS A 144 20.12 -43.02 -19.41
CA HIS A 144 20.15 -43.50 -20.79
C HIS A 144 19.56 -44.85 -21.18
N ARG A 145 18.48 -44.73 -21.98
CA ARG A 145 18.31 -45.20 -23.38
C ARG A 145 17.16 -46.19 -23.62
N LYS A 146 16.15 -45.71 -24.37
CA LYS A 146 15.35 -46.50 -25.31
C LYS A 146 16.26 -46.95 -26.48
N PRO A 147 15.96 -48.05 -27.20
CA PRO A 147 15.09 -47.94 -28.40
C PRO A 147 14.22 -49.20 -28.69
N VAL A 148 12.95 -49.04 -29.12
CA VAL A 148 12.40 -49.14 -30.51
C VAL A 148 12.04 -50.56 -31.00
N LYS A 149 10.71 -50.76 -31.09
CA LYS A 149 9.84 -51.38 -32.14
C LYS A 149 10.21 -52.73 -32.79
N ARG A 150 9.22 -53.64 -32.82
CA ARG A 150 8.69 -54.21 -34.08
C ARG A 150 7.26 -54.76 -33.95
N ALA A 151 6.51 -54.58 -35.04
CA ALA A 151 5.07 -54.71 -35.20
C ALA A 151 4.59 -56.14 -35.54
N LYS A 152 3.27 -56.37 -35.46
CA LYS A 152 2.50 -57.22 -36.40
C LYS A 152 1.01 -56.82 -36.40
N ILE A 153 0.44 -56.78 -37.60
CA ILE A 153 -0.93 -56.36 -37.98
C ILE A 153 -1.77 -57.61 -38.26
N ALA A 154 -3.03 -57.61 -37.81
CA ALA A 154 -4.26 -58.23 -38.39
C ALA A 154 -5.36 -58.09 -37.31
N SER A 155 -6.65 -57.83 -37.52
CA SER A 155 -7.56 -57.61 -38.65
C SER A 155 -8.89 -57.13 -38.01
N GLU A 156 -9.60 -56.20 -38.66
CA GLU A 156 -10.88 -55.57 -38.24
C GLU A 156 -12.10 -56.54 -38.30
N PRO A 157 -13.23 -56.34 -37.55
CA PRO A 157 -14.20 -55.26 -37.81
C PRO A 157 -14.97 -54.62 -36.62
N VAL A 158 -15.16 -53.30 -36.74
CA VAL A 158 -16.34 -52.42 -36.48
C VAL A 158 -17.27 -52.62 -35.24
N SER A 159 -17.10 -51.68 -34.28
CA SER A 159 -18.07 -50.91 -33.44
C SER A 159 -19.04 -51.61 -32.45
N PRO A 160 -19.15 -51.07 -31.21
CA PRO A 160 -20.07 -49.96 -30.97
C PRO A 160 -19.49 -48.78 -30.18
N THR A 161 -20.08 -47.62 -30.45
CA THR A 161 -20.03 -46.30 -29.79
C THR A 161 -19.44 -46.31 -28.37
N LYS A 162 -18.17 -45.90 -28.22
CA LYS A 162 -17.65 -45.49 -26.91
C LYS A 162 -18.21 -44.11 -26.58
N ALA A 163 -19.05 -44.05 -25.55
CA ALA A 163 -19.31 -42.80 -24.85
C ALA A 163 -17.94 -42.17 -24.51
N ALA A 164 -17.81 -40.87 -24.78
CA ALA A 164 -16.63 -40.12 -24.37
C ALA A 164 -16.55 -40.16 -22.84
N GLU A 165 -15.72 -41.04 -22.30
CA GLU A 165 -15.36 -41.03 -20.88
C GLU A 165 -14.72 -39.67 -20.60
N VAL A 166 -15.42 -38.84 -19.83
CA VAL A 166 -14.85 -37.60 -19.29
C VAL A 166 -13.64 -38.04 -18.46
N PRO A 167 -12.42 -37.56 -18.77
CA PRO A 167 -11.26 -37.93 -17.99
C PRO A 167 -11.49 -37.55 -16.52
N PRO A 168 -11.04 -38.37 -15.56
CA PRO A 168 -11.23 -38.08 -14.14
C PRO A 168 -10.63 -36.71 -13.82
N SER A 169 -11.50 -35.76 -13.48
CA SER A 169 -11.11 -34.44 -13.01
C SER A 169 -10.70 -34.58 -11.55
N TYR A 170 -9.39 -34.61 -11.29
CA TYR A 170 -8.88 -34.57 -9.93
C TYR A 170 -9.09 -33.17 -9.33
N PRO A 171 -9.53 -33.07 -8.07
CA PRO A 171 -9.63 -31.78 -7.39
C PRO A 171 -8.24 -31.14 -7.27
N ALA A 172 -8.20 -29.81 -7.28
CA ALA A 172 -6.95 -29.06 -7.07
C ALA A 172 -6.29 -29.50 -5.74
N SER A 173 -4.98 -29.73 -5.77
CA SER A 173 -4.24 -30.09 -4.56
C SER A 173 -4.26 -28.94 -3.55
N VAL A 174 -4.63 -29.25 -2.32
CA VAL A 174 -4.62 -28.32 -1.19
C VAL A 174 -3.36 -28.58 -0.38
N SER A 175 -2.63 -27.53 0.00
CA SER A 175 -1.42 -27.69 0.83
C SER A 175 -1.78 -28.22 2.24
N ILE A 176 -0.84 -28.93 2.87
CA ILE A 176 -1.01 -29.40 4.26
C ILE A 176 -1.27 -28.21 5.20
N GLU A 177 -0.61 -27.07 4.97
CA GLU A 177 -0.85 -25.85 5.74
C GLU A 177 -2.30 -25.35 5.64
N GLN A 178 -2.88 -25.34 4.44
CA GLN A 178 -4.29 -24.96 4.25
C GLN A 178 -5.25 -25.92 4.94
N LEU A 179 -4.96 -27.23 4.93
CA LEU A 179 -5.75 -28.24 5.63
C LEU A 179 -5.66 -28.07 7.15
N LEU A 180 -4.46 -27.82 7.68
CA LEU A 180 -4.25 -27.57 9.10
C LEU A 180 -4.93 -26.25 9.55
N ASN A 181 -4.88 -25.21 8.71
CA ASN A 181 -5.56 -23.96 8.97
C ASN A 181 -7.09 -24.10 8.97
N ALA A 182 -7.66 -25.04 8.19
CA ALA A 182 -9.09 -25.35 8.24
C ALA A 182 -9.53 -25.99 9.59
N GLY A 183 -8.60 -26.60 10.33
CA GLY A 183 -8.84 -27.11 11.68
C GLY A 183 -8.89 -26.02 12.76
N LYS A 184 -8.48 -24.78 12.45
CA LYS A 184 -8.60 -23.63 13.36
C LYS A 184 -10.00 -23.03 13.25
N PHE A 185 -10.52 -22.49 14.35
CA PHE A 185 -11.78 -21.75 14.32
C PHE A 185 -11.64 -20.51 13.41
N VAL A 186 -12.34 -20.52 12.28
CA VAL A 186 -12.44 -19.37 11.39
C VAL A 186 -13.62 -18.53 11.86
N LYS A 187 -13.34 -17.39 12.52
CA LYS A 187 -14.38 -16.45 12.91
C LYS A 187 -15.13 -15.98 11.64
N PRO A 188 -16.47 -16.09 11.60
CA PRO A 188 -17.23 -15.56 10.47
C PRO A 188 -16.97 -14.06 10.33
N VAL A 189 -16.67 -13.62 9.11
CA VAL A 189 -16.55 -12.19 8.80
C VAL A 189 -17.95 -11.61 8.81
N SER A 190 -18.18 -10.60 9.64
CA SER A 190 -19.43 -9.86 9.65
C SER A 190 -19.52 -9.04 8.36
N THR A 191 -20.65 -9.13 7.66
CA THR A 191 -20.84 -8.44 6.38
C THR A 191 -22.22 -7.78 6.33
N THR A 192 -22.25 -6.61 5.71
CA THR A 192 -23.48 -5.88 5.41
C THR A 192 -23.87 -6.11 3.96
N LYS A 193 -25.05 -6.70 3.73
CA LYS A 193 -25.64 -6.81 2.39
C LYS A 193 -26.20 -5.45 1.96
N THR A 194 -25.82 -5.00 0.77
CA THR A 194 -26.24 -3.70 0.23
C THR A 194 -26.38 -3.73 -1.29
N VAL A 195 -27.19 -2.84 -1.84
CA VAL A 195 -27.30 -2.59 -3.28
C VAL A 195 -26.63 -1.26 -3.58
N LEU A 196 -25.52 -1.30 -4.31
CA LEU A 196 -24.75 -0.13 -4.71
C LEU A 196 -25.13 0.26 -6.14
N ASN A 197 -25.67 1.46 -6.31
CA ASN A 197 -25.91 2.05 -7.62
C ASN A 197 -24.63 2.74 -8.09
N LEU A 198 -23.94 2.12 -9.05
CA LEU A 198 -22.65 2.61 -9.51
C LEU A 198 -22.83 3.73 -10.52
N GLU A 199 -22.20 4.86 -10.22
CA GLU A 199 -22.09 5.99 -11.13
C GLU A 199 -20.64 6.12 -11.60
N SER A 200 -20.45 6.49 -12.87
CA SER A 200 -19.13 6.84 -13.40
C SER A 200 -19.15 8.21 -14.05
N PHE A 201 -17.97 8.80 -14.22
CA PHE A 201 -17.82 10.10 -14.84
C PHE A 201 -17.42 9.93 -16.31
N ASP A 202 -18.13 10.60 -17.21
CA ASP A 202 -17.75 10.74 -18.61
C ASP A 202 -16.93 12.01 -18.78
N LEU A 203 -15.63 11.83 -19.02
CA LEU A 203 -14.69 12.93 -19.18
C LEU A 203 -14.97 13.81 -20.40
N LEU A 204 -15.48 13.25 -21.50
CA LEU A 204 -15.69 14.00 -22.75
C LEU A 204 -16.92 14.89 -22.65
N ASN A 205 -18.01 14.34 -22.12
CA ASN A 205 -19.27 15.08 -21.96
C ASN A 205 -19.33 15.88 -20.66
N LYS A 206 -18.38 15.66 -19.74
CA LYS A 206 -18.33 16.27 -18.39
C LYS A 206 -19.57 15.96 -17.55
N GLU A 207 -20.10 14.74 -17.69
CA GLU A 207 -21.36 14.32 -17.09
C GLU A 207 -21.22 13.04 -16.27
N TRP A 208 -22.07 12.90 -15.27
CA TRP A 208 -22.20 11.67 -14.49
C TRP A 208 -23.19 10.73 -15.14
N LYS A 209 -22.84 9.44 -15.21
CA LYS A 209 -23.67 8.39 -15.78
C LYS A 209 -23.90 7.28 -14.77
N THR A 210 -25.15 6.88 -14.63
CA THR A 210 -25.50 5.64 -13.93
C THR A 210 -25.13 4.45 -14.82
N GLU A 211 -24.34 3.52 -14.28
CA GLU A 211 -23.78 2.40 -15.04
C GLU A 211 -24.56 1.11 -14.80
N LYS A 212 -24.48 0.60 -13.57
CA LYS A 212 -25.10 -0.65 -13.15
C LYS A 212 -25.33 -0.64 -11.65
N SER A 213 -26.23 -1.48 -11.18
CA SER A 213 -26.40 -1.74 -9.74
C SER A 213 -25.74 -3.08 -9.39
N LEU A 214 -25.05 -3.13 -8.26
CA LEU A 214 -24.44 -4.35 -7.73
C LEU A 214 -24.97 -4.65 -6.34
N THR A 215 -25.41 -5.90 -6.12
CA THR A 215 -25.69 -6.40 -4.78
C THR A 215 -24.41 -6.99 -4.20
N LEU A 216 -23.86 -6.35 -3.17
CA LEU A 216 -22.60 -6.74 -2.53
C LEU A 216 -22.80 -7.06 -1.05
N TYR A 217 -22.00 -7.99 -0.54
CA TYR A 217 -21.74 -8.21 0.87
C TYR A 217 -20.42 -7.52 1.19
N VAL A 218 -20.49 -6.38 1.88
CA VAL A 218 -19.34 -5.58 2.27
C VAL A 218 -18.92 -5.98 3.68
N ASP A 219 -17.65 -6.31 3.89
CA ASP A 219 -17.09 -6.62 5.20
C ASP A 219 -17.23 -5.41 6.13
N ASP A 220 -17.65 -5.63 7.38
CA ASP A 220 -17.85 -4.53 8.34
C ASP A 220 -16.50 -3.97 8.83
N ASP A 221 -15.48 -4.82 8.85
CA ASP A 221 -14.10 -4.46 9.20
C ASP A 221 -13.32 -4.04 7.95
N LYS A 222 -12.58 -2.93 8.05
CA LYS A 222 -11.63 -2.53 7.00
C LYS A 222 -10.46 -3.51 6.95
N PHE A 223 -10.04 -3.89 5.75
CA PHE A 223 -8.85 -4.73 5.57
C PHE A 223 -7.56 -3.90 5.37
N ALA A 224 -7.70 -2.63 5.00
CA ALA A 224 -6.58 -1.72 4.82
C ALA A 224 -7.02 -0.27 5.12
N SER A 225 -6.05 0.56 5.51
CA SER A 225 -6.23 2.00 5.71
C SER A 225 -5.07 2.73 5.05
N GLY A 226 -5.37 3.73 4.22
CA GLY A 226 -4.39 4.65 3.67
C GLY A 226 -4.40 5.99 4.41
N ALA A 227 -3.63 6.95 3.91
CA ALA A 227 -3.59 8.30 4.47
C ALA A 227 -4.99 8.96 4.53
N PHE A 228 -5.80 8.74 3.47
CA PHE A 228 -7.09 9.42 3.32
C PHE A 228 -8.32 8.52 3.52
N ARG A 229 -8.24 7.25 3.11
CA ARG A 229 -9.41 6.37 2.99
C ARG A 229 -9.18 5.02 3.63
N ASP A 230 -10.25 4.46 4.19
CA ASP A 230 -10.34 3.09 4.66
C ASP A 230 -10.93 2.21 3.55
N ALA A 231 -10.40 0.99 3.39
CA ALA A 231 -10.79 0.05 2.36
C ALA A 231 -11.44 -1.20 2.97
N PHE A 232 -12.60 -1.55 2.44
CA PHE A 232 -13.44 -2.66 2.86
C PHE A 232 -13.55 -3.63 1.70
N LYS A 233 -13.40 -4.91 2.00
CA LYS A 233 -13.55 -5.95 0.99
C LYS A 233 -15.03 -6.19 0.77
N ALA A 234 -15.40 -6.48 -0.46
CA ALA A 234 -16.78 -6.80 -0.80
C ALA A 234 -16.84 -7.98 -1.75
N THR A 235 -17.86 -8.80 -1.59
CA THR A 235 -18.13 -9.95 -2.45
C THR A 235 -19.51 -9.81 -3.07
N ALA A 236 -19.62 -10.10 -4.36
CA ALA A 236 -20.90 -10.09 -5.04
C ALA A 236 -21.76 -11.28 -4.58
N GLU A 237 -23.09 -11.11 -4.65
CA GLU A 237 -24.03 -12.17 -4.28
C GLU A 237 -23.84 -13.45 -5.10
N SER A 238 -23.90 -14.60 -4.43
CA SER A 238 -23.79 -15.93 -5.05
C SER A 238 -24.84 -16.13 -6.13
N GLY A 239 -24.42 -16.52 -7.34
CA GLY A 239 -25.30 -16.66 -8.50
C GLY A 239 -25.45 -15.39 -9.34
N SER A 240 -24.87 -14.26 -8.91
CA SER A 240 -24.72 -13.10 -9.78
C SER A 240 -23.74 -13.41 -10.93
N GLN A 241 -23.93 -12.74 -12.07
CA GLN A 241 -22.99 -12.82 -13.19
C GLN A 241 -21.62 -12.20 -12.85
N CYS A 242 -21.56 -11.38 -11.80
CA CYS A 242 -20.34 -10.74 -11.33
C CYS A 242 -19.64 -11.64 -10.30
N LYS A 243 -18.63 -12.41 -10.73
CA LYS A 243 -17.83 -13.27 -9.84
C LYS A 243 -16.65 -12.54 -9.20
N GLU A 244 -16.47 -11.26 -9.51
CA GLU A 244 -15.33 -10.46 -9.08
C GLU A 244 -15.43 -10.10 -7.60
N LYS A 245 -14.27 -10.01 -6.95
CA LYS A 245 -14.14 -9.39 -5.64
C LYS A 245 -14.07 -7.88 -5.84
N TRP A 246 -14.64 -7.15 -4.90
CA TRP A 246 -14.74 -5.69 -4.96
C TRP A 246 -14.07 -5.07 -3.73
N VAL A 247 -13.76 -3.78 -3.85
CA VAL A 247 -13.30 -2.92 -2.77
C VAL A 247 -14.22 -1.72 -2.70
N VAL A 248 -14.71 -1.44 -1.50
CA VAL A 248 -15.45 -0.22 -1.17
C VAL A 248 -14.54 0.64 -0.31
N LYS A 249 -14.36 1.91 -0.67
CA LYS A 249 -13.52 2.85 0.10
C LYS A 249 -14.32 4.04 0.59
N GLU A 250 -14.14 4.40 1.85
CA GLU A 250 -14.66 5.63 2.44
C GLU A 250 -13.55 6.49 3.03
N TYR A 251 -13.74 7.82 3.07
CA TYR A 251 -12.81 8.70 3.78
C TYR A 251 -12.77 8.39 5.28
N ASN A 252 -11.57 8.32 5.83
CA ASN A 252 -11.38 8.12 7.27
C ASN A 252 -11.80 9.38 8.06
N GLY A 253 -11.97 9.25 9.38
CA GLY A 253 -12.48 10.34 10.22
C GLY A 253 -11.62 11.62 10.20
N LYS A 254 -10.29 11.50 10.08
CA LYS A 254 -9.38 12.64 9.98
C LYS A 254 -9.55 13.39 8.65
N SER A 255 -9.73 12.65 7.57
CA SER A 255 -9.87 13.22 6.23
C SER A 255 -11.23 13.87 6.04
N LYS A 256 -12.31 13.28 6.57
CA LYS A 256 -13.65 13.88 6.61
C LYS A 256 -13.61 15.29 7.23
N LYS A 257 -12.97 15.42 8.41
CA LYS A 257 -12.76 16.72 9.06
C LYS A 257 -11.93 17.68 8.19
N THR A 258 -10.86 17.20 7.56
CA THR A 258 -10.02 18.05 6.70
C THR A 258 -10.80 18.59 5.49
N ILE A 259 -11.62 17.74 4.87
CA ILE A 259 -12.47 18.09 3.73
C ILE A 259 -13.49 19.17 4.13
N GLU A 260 -14.16 18.99 5.26
CA GLU A 260 -15.20 19.90 5.74
C GLU A 260 -14.62 21.20 6.33
N ASP A 261 -13.62 21.09 7.20
CA ASP A 261 -13.10 22.22 7.98
C ASP A 261 -12.06 23.04 7.22
N THR A 262 -11.22 22.40 6.40
CA THR A 262 -10.12 23.08 5.70
C THR A 262 -10.49 23.40 4.26
N LEU A 263 -11.01 22.42 3.51
CA LEU A 263 -11.33 22.60 2.09
C LEU A 263 -12.71 23.21 1.86
N LYS A 264 -13.53 23.32 2.91
CA LYS A 264 -14.87 23.92 2.87
C LYS A 264 -15.77 23.28 1.79
N THR A 265 -15.63 21.97 1.60
CA THR A 265 -16.45 21.18 0.67
C THR A 265 -17.07 19.98 1.38
N THR A 266 -17.96 19.25 0.71
CA THR A 266 -18.60 18.06 1.29
C THR A 266 -17.82 16.79 0.97
N VAL A 267 -17.95 15.78 1.82
CA VAL A 267 -17.36 14.45 1.57
C VAL A 267 -17.90 13.85 0.26
N GLU A 268 -19.16 14.09 -0.08
CA GLU A 268 -19.74 13.63 -1.35
C GLU A 268 -19.04 14.27 -2.56
N ILE A 269 -18.92 15.60 -2.57
CA ILE A 269 -18.23 16.31 -3.66
C ILE A 269 -16.80 15.82 -3.78
N HIS A 270 -16.10 15.66 -2.66
CA HIS A 270 -14.71 15.19 -2.68
C HIS A 270 -14.57 13.74 -3.16
N THR A 271 -15.49 12.84 -2.77
CA THR A 271 -15.54 11.47 -3.30
C THR A 271 -15.83 11.46 -4.81
N ARG A 272 -16.71 12.33 -5.28
CA ARG A 272 -16.98 12.52 -6.72
C ARG A 272 -15.74 13.02 -7.46
N LYS A 273 -15.01 14.01 -6.90
CA LYS A 273 -13.73 14.49 -7.45
C LYS A 273 -12.67 13.38 -7.52
N GLN A 274 -12.65 12.45 -6.56
CA GLN A 274 -11.76 11.27 -6.61
C GLN A 274 -12.04 10.38 -7.83
N VAL A 275 -13.31 10.12 -8.15
CA VAL A 275 -13.68 9.32 -9.34
C VAL A 275 -13.36 10.07 -10.63
N GLN A 276 -13.56 11.39 -10.66
CA GLN A 276 -13.18 12.24 -11.80
C GLN A 276 -11.66 12.19 -12.03
N MET A 277 -10.86 12.39 -10.98
CA MET A 277 -9.40 12.30 -11.02
C MET A 277 -8.94 10.92 -11.53
N HIS A 278 -9.53 9.84 -10.97
CA HIS A 278 -9.23 8.48 -11.41
C HIS A 278 -9.58 8.25 -12.89
N THR A 279 -10.67 8.85 -13.36
CA THR A 279 -11.07 8.79 -14.77
C THR A 279 -10.04 9.48 -15.67
N VAL A 280 -9.53 10.65 -15.27
CA VAL A 280 -8.45 11.35 -15.98
C VAL A 280 -7.17 10.50 -16.00
N ALA A 281 -6.72 10.00 -14.86
CA ALA A 281 -5.55 9.13 -14.76
C ALA A 281 -5.66 7.88 -15.65
N ARG A 282 -6.85 7.28 -15.69
CA ARG A 282 -7.14 6.13 -16.57
C ARG A 282 -7.09 6.52 -18.04
N GLN A 283 -7.58 7.69 -18.42
CA GLN A 283 -7.54 8.17 -19.80
C GLN A 283 -6.09 8.44 -20.25
N LEU A 284 -5.29 9.12 -19.44
CA LEU A 284 -3.88 9.40 -19.72
C LEU A 284 -3.08 8.11 -19.85
N THR A 285 -3.26 7.17 -18.92
CA THR A 285 -2.57 5.86 -18.95
C THR A 285 -3.00 5.02 -20.17
N LYS A 286 -4.27 5.12 -20.61
CA LYS A 286 -4.72 4.48 -21.85
C LYS A 286 -4.02 5.07 -23.07
N GLN A 287 -3.92 6.39 -23.16
CA GLN A 287 -3.20 7.06 -24.25
C GLN A 287 -1.72 6.67 -24.25
N PHE A 288 -1.08 6.67 -23.08
CA PHE A 288 0.29 6.19 -22.92
C PHE A 288 0.47 4.78 -23.50
N ARG A 289 -0.43 3.85 -23.15
CA ARG A 289 -0.39 2.47 -23.67
C ARG A 289 -0.51 2.38 -25.20
N THR A 290 -1.11 3.36 -25.87
CA THR A 290 -1.20 3.36 -27.34
C THR A 290 0.08 3.79 -28.04
N ILE A 291 0.98 4.47 -27.32
CA ILE A 291 2.21 5.01 -27.91
C ILE A 291 3.48 4.26 -27.49
N VAL A 292 3.43 3.47 -26.41
CA VAL A 292 4.60 2.69 -25.99
C VAL A 292 4.92 1.63 -27.05
N PRO A 293 6.19 1.51 -27.48
CA PRO A 293 6.56 0.55 -28.50
C PRO A 293 6.61 -0.87 -27.93
N GLU A 294 6.73 -1.89 -28.79
CA GLU A 294 6.73 -3.29 -28.38
C GLU A 294 7.86 -3.61 -27.38
N GLU A 295 9.04 -2.99 -27.53
CA GLU A 295 10.18 -3.17 -26.64
C GLU A 295 9.95 -2.61 -25.22
N PHE A 296 8.92 -1.77 -25.03
CA PHE A 296 8.50 -1.34 -23.71
C PHE A 296 7.97 -2.53 -22.89
N GLY A 297 7.42 -3.56 -23.56
CA GLY A 297 6.80 -4.71 -22.92
C GLY A 297 5.50 -4.34 -22.18
N GLN A 298 5.27 -4.95 -21.02
CA GLN A 298 4.06 -4.69 -20.24
C GLN A 298 3.97 -3.22 -19.79
N SER A 299 2.77 -2.64 -19.92
CA SER A 299 2.45 -1.25 -19.56
C SER A 299 1.33 -1.20 -18.51
N PHE A 300 1.25 -0.07 -17.81
CA PHE A 300 0.29 0.16 -16.75
C PHE A 300 -1.16 0.25 -17.25
N ALA A 301 -2.08 -0.04 -16.34
CA ALA A 301 -3.51 0.20 -16.51
C ALA A 301 -4.17 0.55 -15.18
N TYR A 302 -5.16 1.45 -15.23
CA TYR A 302 -6.09 1.70 -14.14
C TYR A 302 -7.41 0.98 -14.41
N ASN A 303 -7.91 0.29 -13.37
CA ASN A 303 -9.28 -0.22 -13.36
C ASN A 303 -10.29 0.92 -13.28
N LYS A 304 -11.56 0.63 -13.58
CA LYS A 304 -12.63 1.63 -13.45
C LYS A 304 -13.00 1.77 -11.97
N VAL A 305 -13.18 3.01 -11.54
CA VAL A 305 -13.70 3.36 -10.21
C VAL A 305 -15.06 4.00 -10.39
N PHE A 306 -15.97 3.70 -9.47
CA PHE A 306 -17.33 4.20 -9.46
C PHE A 306 -17.62 4.96 -8.17
N TYR A 307 -18.57 5.89 -8.25
CA TYR A 307 -19.21 6.49 -7.09
C TYR A 307 -20.44 5.67 -6.70
N SER A 308 -20.72 5.57 -5.39
CA SER A 308 -21.99 5.07 -4.86
C SER A 308 -22.24 5.61 -3.46
N GLY A 309 -23.45 5.44 -2.95
CA GLY A 309 -23.75 5.55 -1.51
C GLY A 309 -23.70 4.17 -0.83
N PHE A 310 -23.13 4.10 0.37
CA PHE A 310 -23.16 2.92 1.26
C PHE A 310 -23.49 3.36 2.68
N ASN A 311 -24.58 2.84 3.26
CA ASN A 311 -25.08 3.23 4.59
C ASN A 311 -25.21 4.76 4.77
N GLY A 312 -25.71 5.45 3.74
CA GLY A 312 -25.86 6.91 3.74
C GLY A 312 -24.55 7.70 3.59
N LYS A 313 -23.41 7.03 3.39
CA LYS A 313 -22.11 7.67 3.20
C LYS A 313 -21.64 7.58 1.74
N PRO A 314 -20.97 8.61 1.21
CA PRO A 314 -20.37 8.57 -0.11
C PRO A 314 -19.15 7.66 -0.13
N VAL A 315 -19.08 6.74 -1.09
CA VAL A 315 -17.97 5.78 -1.25
C VAL A 315 -17.49 5.71 -2.70
N THR A 316 -16.26 5.24 -2.88
CA THR A 316 -15.79 4.75 -4.17
C THR A 316 -15.82 3.23 -4.20
N VAL A 317 -16.17 2.65 -5.34
CA VAL A 317 -16.27 1.20 -5.54
C VAL A 317 -15.39 0.81 -6.72
N GLU A 318 -14.58 -0.23 -6.57
CA GLU A 318 -13.69 -0.73 -7.62
C GLU A 318 -13.42 -2.23 -7.50
N GLU A 319 -12.90 -2.82 -8.57
CA GLU A 319 -12.52 -4.23 -8.58
C GLU A 319 -11.29 -4.48 -7.69
N PHE A 320 -11.32 -5.57 -6.92
CA PHE A 320 -10.19 -5.97 -6.10
C PHE A 320 -9.03 -6.44 -6.97
N VAL A 321 -7.88 -5.80 -6.80
CA VAL A 321 -6.63 -6.21 -7.44
C VAL A 321 -5.82 -7.05 -6.47
N SER A 322 -5.55 -8.30 -6.83
CA SER A 322 -4.67 -9.18 -6.05
C SER A 322 -3.19 -8.84 -6.24
N GLY A 323 -2.40 -9.14 -5.22
CA GLY A 323 -0.94 -9.04 -5.25
C GLY A 323 -0.42 -8.01 -4.27
N GLN A 324 0.89 -7.78 -4.30
CA GLN A 324 1.58 -6.93 -3.34
C GLN A 324 1.43 -5.46 -3.72
N PHE A 325 0.89 -4.67 -2.79
CA PHE A 325 0.89 -3.22 -2.91
C PHE A 325 2.32 -2.67 -2.97
N THR A 326 2.60 -1.85 -3.97
CA THR A 326 3.87 -1.14 -4.13
C THR A 326 3.61 0.31 -4.57
N LYS A 327 4.29 1.25 -3.93
CA LYS A 327 4.33 2.66 -4.34
C LYS A 327 5.61 2.93 -5.15
N TYR A 328 5.48 3.53 -6.32
CA TYR A 328 6.55 3.76 -7.29
C TYR A 328 6.96 5.24 -7.36
N VAL A 329 5.98 6.14 -7.35
CA VAL A 329 6.19 7.60 -7.30
C VAL A 329 5.15 8.16 -6.33
N ASN A 330 5.57 9.06 -5.45
CA ASN A 330 4.70 9.64 -4.43
C ASN A 330 3.96 10.89 -4.95
N ASN A 331 2.94 11.35 -4.23
CA ASN A 331 2.16 12.52 -4.62
C ASN A 331 2.94 13.85 -4.51
N ASP A 332 4.05 13.87 -3.75
CA ASP A 332 4.98 15.00 -3.66
C ASP A 332 6.01 15.05 -4.79
N GLY A 333 5.88 14.18 -5.81
CA GLY A 333 6.80 14.12 -6.94
C GLY A 333 8.03 13.25 -6.72
N LYS A 334 8.27 12.74 -5.51
CA LYS A 334 9.45 11.91 -5.23
C LYS A 334 9.33 10.52 -5.82
N CYS A 335 10.38 10.10 -6.53
CA CYS A 335 10.52 8.75 -7.06
C CYS A 335 10.98 7.79 -5.97
N ILE A 336 10.33 6.64 -5.83
CA ILE A 336 10.77 5.60 -4.91
C ILE A 336 11.93 4.83 -5.54
N ILE A 337 13.03 4.71 -4.81
CA ILE A 337 14.20 3.95 -5.27
C ILE A 337 14.05 2.50 -4.79
N PRO A 338 13.95 1.51 -5.70
CA PRO A 338 13.89 0.11 -5.30
C PRO A 338 15.20 -0.33 -4.61
N LYS A 339 15.12 -1.34 -3.74
CA LYS A 339 16.31 -1.87 -3.06
C LYS A 339 17.37 -2.34 -4.07
N ALA A 340 18.64 -2.16 -3.71
CA ALA A 340 19.77 -2.47 -4.60
C ALA A 340 19.82 -3.94 -5.03
N ASP A 341 19.33 -4.86 -4.20
CA ASP A 341 19.25 -6.31 -4.42
C ASP A 341 17.93 -6.76 -5.05
N ALA A 342 16.99 -5.84 -5.31
CA ALA A 342 15.72 -6.20 -5.93
C ALA A 342 15.91 -6.77 -7.36
N HIS A 343 15.03 -7.70 -7.73
CA HIS A 343 15.05 -8.35 -9.03
C HIS A 343 14.94 -7.32 -10.16
N ILE A 344 15.62 -7.54 -11.29
CA ILE A 344 15.70 -6.56 -12.38
C ILE A 344 14.32 -6.18 -12.92
N GLU A 345 13.45 -7.17 -13.13
CA GLU A 345 12.08 -6.95 -13.61
C GLU A 345 11.26 -6.08 -12.66
N PHE A 346 11.49 -6.19 -11.34
CA PHE A 346 10.82 -5.34 -10.36
C PHE A 346 11.31 -3.90 -10.45
N LYS A 347 12.63 -3.69 -10.62
CA LYS A 347 13.21 -2.35 -10.81
C LYS A 347 12.70 -1.67 -12.08
N GLU A 348 12.53 -2.43 -13.16
CA GLU A 348 12.01 -1.89 -14.42
C GLU A 348 10.60 -1.28 -14.26
N ILE A 349 9.77 -1.80 -13.36
CA ILE A 349 8.45 -1.23 -13.08
C ILE A 349 8.58 0.20 -12.53
N PHE A 350 9.58 0.49 -11.68
CA PHE A 350 9.82 1.84 -11.16
C PHE A 350 10.24 2.80 -12.27
N ASP A 351 11.14 2.36 -13.15
CA ASP A 351 11.57 3.18 -14.28
C ASP A 351 10.41 3.49 -15.24
N LYS A 352 9.57 2.49 -15.53
CA LYS A 352 8.35 2.68 -16.33
C LYS A 352 7.35 3.59 -15.64
N ALA A 353 7.20 3.51 -14.32
CA ALA A 353 6.30 4.36 -13.56
C ALA A 353 6.74 5.83 -13.65
N GLN A 354 8.04 6.10 -13.48
CA GLN A 354 8.59 7.43 -13.71
C GLN A 354 8.40 7.91 -15.15
N CYS A 355 8.55 7.02 -16.14
CA CYS A 355 8.27 7.34 -17.54
C CYS A 355 6.80 7.73 -17.77
N LEU A 356 5.85 7.05 -17.13
CA LEU A 356 4.42 7.43 -17.19
C LEU A 356 4.19 8.83 -16.60
N VAL A 357 4.77 9.14 -15.44
CA VAL A 357 4.69 10.49 -14.83
C VAL A 357 5.24 11.55 -15.80
N HIS A 358 6.46 11.34 -16.28
CA HIS A 358 7.12 12.25 -17.21
C HIS A 358 6.31 12.44 -18.49
N TYR A 359 5.79 11.36 -19.09
CA TYR A 359 4.91 11.41 -20.25
C TYR A 359 3.70 12.32 -20.02
N THR A 360 3.00 12.18 -18.88
CA THR A 360 1.82 13.02 -18.60
C THR A 360 2.16 14.49 -18.44
N SER A 361 3.33 14.80 -17.87
CA SER A 361 3.82 16.18 -17.82
C SER A 361 4.10 16.74 -19.22
N LEU A 362 4.69 15.94 -20.11
CA LEU A 362 5.04 16.35 -21.47
C LEU A 362 3.79 16.63 -22.32
N ILE A 363 2.87 15.66 -22.41
CA ILE A 363 1.70 15.77 -23.29
C ILE A 363 0.67 16.81 -22.83
N THR A 364 0.80 17.30 -21.60
CA THR A 364 -0.08 18.32 -21.04
C THR A 364 0.60 19.69 -20.95
N GLU A 365 1.81 19.84 -21.49
CA GLU A 365 2.60 21.07 -21.42
C GLU A 365 2.75 21.55 -19.96
N GLU A 366 2.98 20.60 -19.05
CA GLU A 366 3.17 20.82 -17.62
C GLU A 366 1.94 21.40 -16.88
N LYS A 367 0.77 21.42 -17.53
CA LYS A 367 -0.49 21.86 -16.90
C LYS A 367 -0.99 20.85 -15.88
N LEU A 368 -0.76 19.56 -16.10
CA LEU A 368 -0.93 18.55 -15.06
C LEU A 368 0.14 17.45 -15.09
N MET A 369 0.30 16.78 -13.97
CA MET A 369 1.19 15.64 -13.82
C MET A 369 0.47 14.55 -13.04
N LEU A 370 0.40 13.35 -13.62
CA LEU A 370 -0.11 12.17 -12.93
C LEU A 370 0.96 11.71 -11.92
N LEU A 371 0.56 11.56 -10.66
CA LEU A 371 1.42 11.21 -9.54
C LEU A 371 0.75 10.14 -8.67
N ASP A 372 1.39 9.86 -7.52
CA ASP A 372 1.02 8.78 -6.61
C ASP A 372 0.85 7.43 -7.34
N ILE A 373 1.83 7.11 -8.20
CA ILE A 373 1.83 5.88 -8.97
C ILE A 373 2.04 4.71 -8.01
N GLN A 374 0.96 3.99 -7.73
CA GLN A 374 0.94 2.86 -6.82
C GLN A 374 -0.02 1.77 -7.32
N GLY A 375 0.27 0.52 -6.97
CA GLY A 375 -0.47 -0.60 -7.53
C GLY A 375 0.08 -1.97 -7.13
N SER A 376 -0.46 -2.99 -7.80
CA SER A 376 0.07 -4.36 -7.78
C SER A 376 0.68 -4.64 -9.16
N GLY A 377 1.99 -4.48 -9.27
CA GLY A 377 2.70 -4.57 -10.55
C GLY A 377 2.20 -3.49 -11.53
N TYR A 378 1.69 -3.91 -12.68
CA TYR A 378 1.18 -3.01 -13.72
C TYR A 378 -0.29 -2.60 -13.56
N SER A 379 -0.98 -3.13 -12.55
CA SER A 379 -2.36 -2.76 -12.22
C SER A 379 -2.36 -1.66 -11.16
N LEU A 380 -2.64 -0.42 -11.59
CA LEU A 380 -2.60 0.77 -10.75
C LEU A 380 -3.98 1.11 -10.17
N TYR A 381 -3.97 1.75 -9.00
CA TYR A 381 -5.15 2.25 -8.31
C TYR A 381 -4.79 3.46 -7.46
N ASP A 382 -5.79 4.25 -7.06
CA ASP A 382 -5.63 5.45 -6.22
C ASP A 382 -4.56 6.45 -6.73
N PRO A 383 -4.73 7.01 -7.94
CA PRO A 383 -3.83 8.04 -8.43
C PRO A 383 -4.00 9.35 -7.65
N GLU A 384 -3.02 10.24 -7.80
CA GLU A 384 -3.15 11.66 -7.50
C GLU A 384 -2.75 12.49 -8.72
N ILE A 385 -3.24 13.73 -8.83
CA ILE A 385 -2.87 14.62 -9.92
C ILE A 385 -2.41 15.95 -9.34
N ALA A 386 -1.20 16.37 -9.72
CA ALA A 386 -0.75 17.75 -9.51
C ALA A 386 -1.13 18.61 -10.72
N THR A 387 -1.62 19.82 -10.48
CA THR A 387 -1.92 20.81 -11.52
C THR A 387 -1.06 22.06 -11.34
N ALA A 388 -0.70 22.73 -12.44
CA ALA A 388 0.08 23.97 -12.39
C ALA A 388 -0.59 25.04 -11.52
N ASP A 389 -1.91 25.20 -11.68
CA ASP A 389 -2.76 26.00 -10.80
C ASP A 389 -3.54 25.09 -9.86
N LEU A 390 -3.55 25.39 -8.56
CA LEU A 390 -4.28 24.59 -7.57
C LEU A 390 -5.78 24.88 -7.55
N ILE A 391 -6.16 26.13 -7.85
CA ILE A 391 -7.53 26.64 -7.73
C ILE A 391 -7.93 27.29 -9.05
N ASP A 392 -9.12 26.96 -9.52
CA ASP A 392 -9.78 27.64 -10.64
C ASP A 392 -11.19 28.05 -10.23
N GLU A 393 -11.55 29.30 -10.51
CA GLU A 393 -12.85 29.90 -10.13
C GLU A 393 -13.27 29.69 -8.65
N GLY A 394 -12.29 29.57 -7.74
CA GLY A 394 -12.52 29.34 -6.31
C GLY A 394 -12.67 27.86 -5.91
N GLU A 395 -12.60 26.94 -6.87
CA GLU A 395 -12.62 25.50 -6.67
C GLU A 395 -11.23 24.89 -6.77
N ILE A 396 -10.89 24.02 -5.82
CA ILE A 396 -9.63 23.26 -5.87
C ILE A 396 -9.75 22.17 -6.94
N PHE A 397 -8.73 22.06 -7.81
CA PHE A 397 -8.62 20.98 -8.78
C PHE A 397 -8.42 19.63 -8.11
N PHE A 398 -9.21 18.64 -8.53
CA PHE A 398 -9.16 17.27 -8.06
C PHE A 398 -9.31 17.15 -6.53
N CYS A 399 -8.33 16.58 -5.83
CA CYS A 399 -8.46 16.18 -4.44
C CYS A 399 -7.41 16.85 -3.55
N CYS A 400 -7.54 16.65 -2.24
CA CYS A 400 -6.63 17.17 -1.22
C CYS A 400 -5.16 16.74 -1.36
N GLY A 401 -4.85 15.73 -2.18
CA GLY A 401 -3.48 15.29 -2.44
C GLY A 401 -2.76 16.10 -3.52
N ASN A 402 -3.46 17.00 -4.22
CA ASN A 402 -2.89 17.91 -5.21
C ASN A 402 -2.01 18.97 -4.52
N LEU A 403 -0.68 18.78 -4.57
CA LEU A 403 0.29 19.76 -4.05
C LEU A 403 0.79 20.73 -5.14
N SER A 404 0.11 20.75 -6.29
CA SER A 404 0.32 21.69 -7.39
C SER A 404 1.78 21.77 -7.84
N SER A 405 2.30 22.96 -8.13
CA SER A 405 3.64 23.18 -8.67
C SER A 405 4.74 22.55 -7.81
N THR A 406 4.54 22.43 -6.49
CA THR A 406 5.52 21.80 -5.58
C THR A 406 5.87 20.38 -6.02
N SER A 407 4.88 19.57 -6.36
CA SER A 407 5.12 18.20 -6.81
C SER A 407 5.74 18.14 -8.21
N ILE A 408 5.32 19.05 -9.09
CA ILE A 408 5.84 19.15 -10.46
C ILE A 408 7.33 19.49 -10.42
N ASP A 409 7.69 20.51 -9.64
CA ASP A 409 9.07 20.98 -9.47
C ASP A 409 9.93 19.90 -8.81
N THR A 410 9.43 19.27 -7.74
CA THR A 410 10.15 18.17 -7.06
C THR A 410 10.42 17.01 -8.01
N PHE A 411 9.42 16.59 -8.81
CA PHE A 411 9.64 15.53 -9.79
C PHE A 411 10.67 15.93 -10.83
N LYS A 412 10.65 17.17 -11.34
CA LYS A 412 11.64 17.65 -12.32
C LYS A 412 13.05 17.72 -11.77
N GLU A 413 13.21 18.08 -10.50
CA GLU A 413 14.51 18.11 -9.82
C GLU A 413 15.08 16.70 -9.63
N ASP A 414 14.24 15.74 -9.23
CA ASP A 414 14.66 14.38 -8.89
C ASP A 414 14.71 13.43 -10.10
N HIS A 415 13.87 13.64 -11.12
CA HIS A 415 13.71 12.69 -12.23
C HIS A 415 14.86 12.78 -13.23
N LEU A 416 15.53 11.64 -13.42
CA LEU A 416 16.46 11.43 -14.52
C LEU A 416 15.79 10.52 -15.56
N CYS A 417 15.73 10.98 -16.80
CA CYS A 417 15.21 10.18 -17.91
C CYS A 417 15.94 8.84 -17.99
N ASN A 418 15.16 7.76 -18.04
CA ASN A 418 15.65 6.39 -18.19
C ASN A 418 15.37 5.85 -19.60
N LYS A 419 15.80 4.61 -19.87
CA LYS A 419 15.65 3.97 -21.20
C LYS A 419 14.21 3.99 -21.72
N TYR A 420 13.20 3.91 -20.85
CA TYR A 420 11.80 3.94 -21.25
C TYR A 420 11.32 5.34 -21.59
N CYS A 421 11.87 6.38 -20.94
CA CYS A 421 11.63 7.77 -21.30
C CYS A 421 12.14 8.05 -22.72
N ASP A 422 13.34 7.55 -23.04
CA ASP A 422 13.92 7.68 -24.39
C ASP A 422 13.09 6.96 -25.45
N MET A 423 12.56 5.77 -25.15
CA MET A 423 11.67 5.03 -26.04
C MET A 423 10.42 5.86 -26.37
N VAL A 424 9.74 6.40 -25.35
CA VAL A 424 8.51 7.18 -25.51
C VAL A 424 8.78 8.50 -26.22
N ARG A 425 9.87 9.19 -25.88
CA ARG A 425 10.28 10.44 -26.54
C ARG A 425 10.49 10.26 -28.05
N LYS A 426 11.08 9.15 -28.49
CA LYS A 426 11.29 8.86 -29.92
C LYS A 426 9.98 8.68 -30.70
N VAL A 427 8.91 8.23 -30.04
CA VAL A 427 7.59 8.08 -30.66
C VAL A 427 6.85 9.42 -30.72
N LEU A 428 7.11 10.32 -29.78
CA LEU A 428 6.48 11.65 -29.71
C LEU A 428 7.16 12.70 -30.61
N ALA A 429 8.42 12.48 -30.99
CA ALA A 429 9.18 13.33 -31.91
C ALA A 429 8.82 13.04 -33.36
#